data_AF-A0A8T5SYX9-F1
#
_entry.id   AF-A0A8T5SYX9-F1
#
_cell.length_a   1.000
_cell.length_b   1.000
_cell.length_c   1.000
_cell.angle_alpha   90.00
_cell.angle_beta   90.00
_cell.angle_gamma   90.00
#
_symmetry.space_group_name_H-M   'P 1'
#
loop_
_entity.id
_entity.type
_entity.pdbx_description
1 polymer ?
#
loop_
_entity_poly.entity_id
_entity_poly.type
_entity_poly.pdbx_seq_one_letter_code
_entity_poly.pdbx_strand_id
1 'polypeptide(L)'
;MLSSSFDILPEGWNWSKIKDIGDVFTGKTPRKSEKENYGNDYPFFKPPDLNKGYYVRTAGDNLSEIGIRKVRKLPPKSVLVTCIGATMGKTGFIRVEG
;
A
#
# COMPACT_ATOMS: atom_id res chain seq x y z
N MET A 1 23.73 16.67 25.76
CA MET A 1 22.75 15.88 24.99
C MET A 1 22.88 14.45 25.46
N LEU A 2 21.87 13.91 26.14
CA LEU A 2 21.86 12.49 26.50
C LEU A 2 21.47 11.71 25.24
N SER A 3 22.37 10.86 24.72
CA SER A 3 22.02 9.93 23.65
C SER A 3 20.89 9.03 24.16
N SER A 4 19.80 8.94 23.40
CA SER A 4 18.69 8.07 23.78
C SER A 4 19.13 6.62 23.62
N SER A 5 18.56 5.69 24.38
CA SER A 5 18.85 4.24 24.24
C SER A 5 18.55 3.67 22.85
N PHE A 6 17.93 4.45 21.97
CA PHE A 6 17.70 4.11 20.56
C PHE A 6 18.93 4.35 19.66
N ASP A 7 19.93 5.09 20.13
CA ASP A 7 21.13 5.39 19.34
C ASP A 7 22.11 4.20 19.28
N ILE A 8 21.97 3.22 20.19
CA ILE A 8 22.77 2.01 20.23
C ILE A 8 21.97 0.87 19.56
N LEU A 9 22.41 0.47 18.37
CA LEU A 9 21.82 -0.66 17.64
C LEU A 9 22.55 -1.97 17.98
N PRO A 10 21.87 -3.14 17.90
CA PRO A 10 22.54 -4.44 18.00
C PRO A 10 23.60 -4.63 16.90
N GLU A 11 24.55 -5.54 17.13
CA GLU A 11 25.55 -5.89 16.12
C GLU A 11 24.87 -6.34 14.81
N GLY A 12 25.36 -5.82 13.68
CA GLY A 12 24.81 -6.10 12.35
C GLY A 12 23.61 -5.24 11.93
N TRP A 13 23.09 -4.38 12.80
CA TRP A 13 22.01 -3.44 12.46
C TRP A 13 22.55 -2.09 12.05
N ASN A 14 21.87 -1.44 11.11
CA ASN A 14 22.13 -0.06 10.73
C ASN A 14 20.81 0.71 10.57
N TRP A 15 20.83 1.98 10.95
CA TRP A 15 19.76 2.90 10.61
C TRP A 15 19.65 3.00 9.08
N SER A 16 18.43 2.86 8.56
CA SER A 16 18.11 2.94 7.13
C SER A 16 16.85 3.76 6.94
N LYS A 17 16.75 4.49 5.82
CA LYS A 17 15.48 5.11 5.42
C LYS A 17 14.69 4.10 4.59
N ILE A 18 13.37 4.17 4.61
CA ILE A 18 12.50 3.27 3.82
C ILE A 18 12.87 3.30 2.33
N LYS A 19 13.18 4.49 1.80
CA LYS A 19 13.60 4.67 0.41
C LYS A 19 14.91 3.95 0.04
N ASP A 20 15.71 3.55 1.04
CA ASP A 20 16.99 2.87 0.82
C ASP A 20 16.81 1.33 0.76
N ILE A 21 15.64 0.82 1.17
CA ILE A 21 15.33 -0.63 1.22
C ILE A 21 14.24 -1.05 0.22
N GLY A 22 13.65 -0.11 -0.51
CA GLY A 22 12.66 -0.41 -1.53
C GLY A 22 12.01 0.82 -2.13
N ASP A 23 11.23 0.57 -3.17
CA ASP A 23 10.49 1.62 -3.86
C ASP A 23 9.25 2.04 -3.07
N VAL A 24 9.02 3.36 -2.97
CA VAL A 24 7.86 3.95 -2.31
C VAL A 24 7.09 4.78 -3.32
N PHE A 25 5.79 4.49 -3.45
CA PHE A 25 4.91 5.19 -4.38
C PHE A 25 3.61 5.59 -3.71
N THR A 26 2.98 6.65 -4.24
CA THR A 26 1.61 7.02 -3.89
C THR A 26 0.61 6.33 -4.82
N GLY A 27 -0.51 5.88 -4.25
CA GLY A 27 -1.64 5.37 -5.02
C GLY A 27 -2.32 6.46 -5.85
N LYS A 28 -3.04 6.07 -6.89
CA LYS A 28 -3.88 6.95 -7.70
C LYS A 28 -5.30 6.39 -7.74
N THR A 29 -6.28 7.28 -7.88
CA THR A 29 -7.68 6.90 -8.12
C THR A 29 -8.00 7.23 -9.58
N PRO A 30 -8.48 6.28 -10.39
CA PRO A 30 -8.92 6.59 -11.75
C PRO A 30 -10.20 7.45 -11.68
N ARG A 31 -10.54 8.12 -12.78
CA ARG A 31 -11.70 9.01 -12.80
C ARG A 31 -12.99 8.20 -12.59
N LYS A 32 -13.75 8.54 -11.54
CA LYS A 32 -15.04 7.92 -11.21
C LYS A 32 -16.12 8.10 -12.29
N SER A 33 -16.02 9.19 -13.07
CA SER A 33 -16.95 9.49 -14.17
C SER A 33 -16.81 8.54 -15.35
N GLU A 34 -15.63 7.94 -15.53
CA GLU A 34 -15.31 6.95 -16.57
C GLU A 34 -15.61 5.56 -16.01
N LYS A 35 -16.84 5.09 -16.23
CA LYS A 35 -17.35 3.82 -15.66
C LYS A 35 -16.53 2.62 -16.11
N GLU A 36 -15.95 2.67 -17.31
CA GLU A 36 -15.09 1.64 -17.88
C GLU A 36 -13.80 1.41 -17.07
N ASN A 37 -13.42 2.32 -16.17
CA ASN A 37 -12.29 2.10 -15.25
C ASN A 37 -12.61 1.10 -14.13
N TYR A 38 -13.90 0.85 -13.86
CA TYR A 38 -14.34 -0.01 -12.78
C TYR A 38 -14.90 -1.30 -13.37
N GLY A 39 -14.57 -2.42 -12.74
CA GLY A 39 -14.85 -3.77 -13.22
C GLY A 39 -14.59 -4.76 -12.10
N ASN A 40 -14.35 -6.02 -12.43
CA ASN A 40 -14.11 -7.07 -11.43
C ASN A 40 -12.71 -7.71 -11.53
N ASP A 41 -11.83 -7.16 -12.37
CA ASP A 41 -10.58 -7.80 -12.77
C ASP A 41 -9.47 -7.69 -11.70
N TYR A 42 -9.33 -6.51 -11.08
CA TYR A 42 -8.29 -6.23 -10.08
C TYR A 42 -8.87 -5.57 -8.83
N PRO A 43 -8.47 -5.97 -7.61
CA PRO A 43 -8.91 -5.32 -6.39
C PRO A 43 -8.37 -3.89 -6.29
N PHE A 44 -9.25 -2.93 -6.00
CA PHE A 44 -8.87 -1.54 -5.78
C PHE A 44 -8.77 -1.23 -4.28
N PHE A 45 -7.62 -1.52 -3.69
CA PHE A 45 -7.43 -1.43 -2.24
C PHE A 45 -7.57 -0.01 -1.69
N LYS A 46 -8.45 0.15 -0.70
CA LYS A 46 -8.70 1.40 0.03
C LYS A 46 -8.45 1.23 1.53
N PRO A 47 -8.39 2.34 2.32
CA PRO A 47 -8.17 2.27 3.76
C PRO A 47 -9.05 1.27 4.54
N PRO A 48 -10.34 1.03 4.20
CA PRO A 48 -11.14 0.00 4.87
C PRO A 48 -10.64 -1.43 4.61
N ASP A 49 -10.06 -1.69 3.45
CA ASP A 49 -9.62 -3.03 3.02
C ASP A 49 -8.36 -3.51 3.73
N LEU A 50 -7.57 -2.58 4.28
CA LEU A 50 -6.30 -2.89 4.96
C LEU A 50 -6.50 -3.48 6.36
N ASN A 51 -7.73 -3.52 6.89
CA ASN A 51 -8.04 -4.17 8.18
C ASN A 51 -7.90 -5.70 8.14
N LYS A 52 -7.63 -6.30 6.96
CA LYS A 52 -7.50 -7.76 6.78
C LYS A 52 -6.12 -8.30 7.18
N GLY A 53 -5.24 -7.45 7.72
CA GLY A 53 -3.94 -7.86 8.28
C GLY A 53 -2.96 -8.39 7.22
N TYR A 54 -2.37 -9.55 7.48
CA TYR A 54 -1.28 -10.13 6.66
C TYR A 54 -1.74 -10.73 5.32
N TYR A 55 -3.05 -10.91 5.10
CA TYR A 55 -3.62 -11.61 3.93
C TYR A 55 -4.63 -10.77 3.16
N VAL A 56 -4.22 -9.56 2.75
CA VAL A 56 -5.07 -8.70 1.93
C VAL A 56 -5.16 -9.28 0.50
N ARG A 57 -6.32 -9.87 0.17
CA ARG A 57 -6.60 -10.49 -1.15
C ARG A 57 -7.73 -9.84 -1.93
N THR A 58 -8.68 -9.23 -1.22
CA THR A 58 -9.90 -8.67 -1.82
C THR A 58 -10.09 -7.24 -1.36
N ALA A 59 -10.78 -6.46 -2.17
CA ALA A 59 -11.20 -5.10 -1.84
C ALA A 59 -12.72 -5.00 -1.99
N GLY A 60 -13.33 -3.97 -1.38
CA GLY A 60 -14.75 -3.67 -1.58
C GLY A 60 -15.07 -3.18 -3.00
N ASP A 61 -14.09 -2.58 -3.67
CA ASP A 61 -14.19 -2.10 -5.04
C ASP A 61 -13.09 -2.70 -5.91
N ASN A 62 -13.36 -2.87 -7.20
CA ASN A 62 -12.42 -3.43 -8.16
C ASN A 62 -12.27 -2.50 -9.39
N LEU A 63 -11.11 -2.58 -10.06
CA LEU A 63 -10.84 -1.95 -11.34
C LEU A 63 -10.98 -2.96 -12.47
N SER A 64 -11.32 -2.45 -13.65
CA SER A 64 -11.21 -3.20 -14.89
C SER A 64 -9.76 -3.27 -15.37
N GLU A 65 -9.50 -4.06 -16.41
CA GLU A 65 -8.22 -4.00 -17.14
C GLU A 65 -7.87 -2.60 -17.67
N ILE A 66 -8.87 -1.79 -18.03
CA ILE A 66 -8.66 -0.41 -18.51
C ILE A 66 -8.28 0.48 -17.32
N GLY A 67 -9.01 0.35 -16.20
CA GLY A 67 -8.78 1.16 -15.00
C GLY A 67 -7.43 0.91 -14.36
N ILE A 68 -7.02 -0.36 -14.25
CA ILE A 68 -5.73 -0.71 -13.62
C ILE A 68 -4.54 -0.15 -14.40
N ARG A 69 -4.64 -0.03 -15.73
CA ARG A 69 -3.59 0.58 -16.58
C ARG A 69 -3.46 2.09 -16.39
N LYS A 70 -4.49 2.76 -15.85
CA LYS A 70 -4.47 4.19 -15.54
C LYS A 70 -3.91 4.50 -14.15
N VAL A 71 -3.69 3.48 -13.33
CA VAL A 71 -3.07 3.60 -12.00
C VAL A 71 -1.80 2.76 -11.91
N ARG A 72 -1.13 2.81 -10.76
CA ARG A 72 0.03 1.96 -10.51
C ARG A 72 -0.45 0.62 -9.98
N LYS A 73 -0.33 -0.43 -10.80
CA LYS A 73 -0.52 -1.82 -10.37
C LYS A 73 0.66 -2.24 -9.49
N LEU A 74 0.39 -2.74 -8.29
CA LEU A 74 1.42 -3.24 -7.39
C LEU A 74 1.50 -4.78 -7.45
N PRO A 75 2.71 -5.36 -7.37
CA PRO A 75 2.86 -6.80 -7.33
C PRO A 75 2.38 -7.36 -5.98
N PRO A 76 2.09 -8.67 -5.88
CA PRO A 76 1.85 -9.31 -4.61
C PRO A 76 3.04 -9.10 -3.66
N LYS A 77 2.77 -9.12 -2.35
CA LYS A 77 3.76 -8.86 -1.29
C LYS A 77 4.27 -7.41 -1.24
N SER A 78 3.54 -6.45 -1.78
CA SER A 78 3.72 -5.04 -1.42
C SER A 78 3.05 -4.71 -0.07
N VAL A 79 3.61 -3.73 0.64
CA VAL A 79 3.01 -3.16 1.85
C VAL A 79 2.25 -1.89 1.46
N LEU A 80 0.94 -1.88 1.73
CA LEU A 80 0.10 -0.70 1.60
C LEU A 80 0.03 0.01 2.95
N VAL A 81 0.08 1.34 2.94
CA VAL A 81 0.00 2.17 4.15
C VAL A 81 -0.92 3.36 3.92
N THR A 82 -1.78 3.65 4.88
CA THR A 82 -2.59 4.87 4.88
C THR A 82 -1.76 6.04 5.38
N CYS A 83 -1.59 7.05 4.54
CA CYS A 83 -0.77 8.23 4.89
C CYS A 83 -1.60 9.44 5.33
N ILE A 84 -2.95 9.36 5.29
CA ILE A 84 -3.85 10.48 5.56
C ILE A 84 -5.14 10.01 6.26
N GLY A 85 -5.81 10.95 6.95
CA GLY A 85 -7.11 10.75 7.59
C GLY A 85 -7.05 10.06 8.95
N ALA A 86 -8.23 9.78 9.53
CA ALA A 86 -8.37 9.24 10.89
C ALA A 86 -7.77 7.83 11.11
N THR A 87 -7.33 7.17 10.05
CA THR A 87 -6.76 5.81 10.10
C THR A 87 -5.32 5.75 9.64
N MET A 88 -4.58 6.87 9.73
CA MET A 88 -3.16 6.97 9.35
C MET A 88 -2.30 5.89 10.03
N GLY A 89 -1.35 5.32 9.29
CA GLY A 89 -0.48 4.25 9.74
C GLY A 89 -1.11 2.84 9.65
N LYS A 90 -2.38 2.73 9.24
CA LYS A 90 -2.98 1.43 8.93
C LYS A 90 -2.25 0.81 7.74
N THR A 91 -1.86 -0.46 7.91
CA THR A 91 -1.09 -1.19 6.91
C THR A 91 -1.78 -2.47 6.47
N GLY A 92 -1.52 -2.88 5.24
CA GLY A 92 -2.01 -4.14 4.70
C GLY A 92 -0.96 -4.78 3.79
N PHE A 93 -0.79 -6.09 3.92
CA PHE A 93 0.18 -6.84 3.11
C PHE A 93 -0.55 -7.64 2.03
N ILE A 94 -0.38 -7.23 0.76
CA ILE A 94 -1.18 -7.78 -0.34
C ILE A 94 -0.66 -9.14 -0.81
N ARG A 95 -1.57 -9.96 -1.32
CA ARG A 95 -1.30 -11.34 -1.79
C ARG A 95 -1.64 -11.55 -3.26
N VAL A 96 -2.22 -10.54 -3.89
CA VAL A 96 -2.60 -10.51 -5.30
C VAL A 96 -2.18 -9.16 -5.85
N GLU A 97 -2.10 -9.06 -7.17
CA GLU A 97 -1.89 -7.77 -7.85
C GLU A 97 -3.12 -6.88 -7.68
N GLY A 98 -2.90 -5.57 -7.55
CA GLY A 98 -3.95 -4.55 -7.42
C GLY A 98 -3.41 -3.14 -7.26
#